data_AF-A0A2D7NCD0-F1
#
_entry.id   AF-A0A2D7NCD0-F1
#
_cell.length_a   1.000
_cell.length_b   1.000
_cell.length_c   1.000
_cell.angle_alpha   90.00
_cell.angle_beta   90.00
_cell.angle_gamma   90.00
#
_symmetry.space_group_name_H-M   'P 1'
#
loop_
_entity.id
_entity.type
_entity.pdbx_description
1 polymer ?
#
loop_
_entity_poly.entity_id
_entity_poly.type
_entity_poly.pdbx_seq_one_letter_code
_entity_poly.pdbx_strand_id
1 'polypeptide(L)'
;MHSKLKETRPLRHFHGIRVSQTSYKTLLKKHKTEEEMLTGLAESESDLKICCDPSDESGQMIAVEEDCIYKRSNHDKSFLFKIWNSGLLITEIHYFGRVEEYEFCGAPHAAWVPEIENIDLTKEAQKRAFRMFKELLNDTEKINGFPITDQRHKIFSQPQFRSLLIRILNSDKFQNA
;
A
#
# COMPACT_ATOMS: atom_id res chain seq x y z
N MET A 1 -6.33 -16.41 -38.39
CA MET A 1 -6.69 -15.01 -38.05
C MET A 1 -6.46 -14.83 -36.56
N HIS A 2 -5.33 -14.26 -36.16
CA HIS A 2 -5.14 -13.85 -34.77
C HIS A 2 -6.02 -12.63 -34.54
N SER A 3 -7.12 -12.81 -33.79
CA SER A 3 -7.84 -11.66 -33.26
C SER A 3 -6.84 -10.91 -32.39
N LYS A 4 -6.48 -9.69 -32.81
CA LYS A 4 -5.92 -8.71 -31.89
C LYS A 4 -6.97 -8.52 -30.80
N LEU A 5 -6.82 -9.23 -29.68
CA LEU A 5 -7.43 -8.82 -28.43
C LEU A 5 -7.05 -7.35 -28.29
N LYS A 6 -8.04 -6.47 -28.22
CA LYS A 6 -7.80 -5.11 -27.75
C LYS A 6 -6.98 -5.29 -26.48
N GLU A 7 -5.74 -4.81 -26.47
CA GLU A 7 -4.97 -4.69 -25.23
C GLU A 7 -5.74 -3.69 -24.36
N THR A 8 -6.75 -4.18 -23.66
CA THR A 8 -7.42 -3.45 -22.60
C THR A 8 -6.35 -3.30 -21.53
N ARG A 9 -5.85 -2.07 -21.39
CA ARG A 9 -4.91 -1.74 -20.32
C ARG A 9 -5.55 -2.20 -19.00
N PRO A 10 -4.82 -2.94 -18.16
CA PRO A 10 -5.39 -3.49 -16.96
C PRO A 10 -5.86 -2.38 -16.03
N LEU A 11 -7.00 -2.62 -15.37
CA LEU A 11 -7.48 -1.76 -14.30
C LEU A 11 -6.55 -1.89 -13.10
N ARG A 12 -6.59 -0.91 -12.20
CA ARG A 12 -5.82 -0.91 -10.96
C ARG A 12 -6.76 -0.98 -9.77
N HIS A 13 -6.72 -2.03 -8.99
CA HIS A 13 -7.63 -2.17 -7.85
C HIS A 13 -6.92 -2.04 -6.52
N PHE A 14 -7.52 -1.24 -5.63
CA PHE A 14 -7.10 -1.15 -4.25
C PHE A 14 -7.74 -2.25 -3.39
N HIS A 15 -6.92 -2.86 -2.55
CA HIS A 15 -7.36 -3.78 -1.51
C HIS A 15 -6.58 -3.58 -0.21
N GLY A 16 -7.19 -3.97 0.91
CA GLY A 16 -6.63 -3.80 2.23
C GLY A 16 -6.14 -5.11 2.84
N ILE A 17 -4.96 -5.09 3.46
CA ILE A 17 -4.39 -6.20 4.24
C ILE A 17 -4.14 -5.73 5.67
N ARG A 18 -4.66 -6.45 6.66
CA ARG A 18 -4.31 -6.23 8.07
C ARG A 18 -2.93 -6.81 8.31
N VAL A 19 -2.03 -6.02 8.87
CA VAL A 19 -0.68 -6.49 9.24
C VAL A 19 -0.63 -6.65 10.75
N SER A 20 0.01 -7.72 11.23
CA SER A 20 0.28 -7.86 12.66
C SER A 20 1.04 -6.63 13.16
N GLN A 21 0.59 -6.03 14.25
CA GLN A 21 1.16 -4.79 14.79
C GLN A 21 2.70 -4.87 14.87
N THR A 22 3.36 -3.85 14.35
CA THR A 22 4.82 -3.71 14.39
C THR A 22 5.31 -3.84 15.82
N SER A 23 6.14 -4.84 16.10
CA SER A 23 6.59 -5.14 17.46
C SER A 23 7.40 -3.99 18.08
N TYR A 24 7.27 -3.84 19.40
CA TYR A 24 8.01 -2.93 20.29
C TYR A 24 9.51 -2.74 19.94
N LYS A 25 10.19 -3.81 19.47
CA LYS A 25 11.61 -3.79 19.10
C LYS A 25 11.96 -2.91 17.89
N THR A 26 11.05 -2.72 16.94
CA THR A 26 11.34 -1.95 15.71
C THR A 26 11.22 -0.44 15.96
N LEU A 27 10.38 -0.04 16.92
CA LEU A 27 10.16 1.36 17.31
C LEU A 27 11.30 1.90 18.18
N LEU A 28 11.91 1.05 19.01
CA LEU A 28 13.09 1.36 19.82
C LEU A 28 14.28 1.91 19.03
N LYS A 29 14.40 1.59 17.73
CA LYS A 29 15.48 2.11 16.88
C LYS A 29 15.24 3.53 16.34
N LYS A 30 14.02 4.08 16.46
CA LYS A 30 13.61 5.34 15.79
C LYS A 30 13.21 6.50 16.73
N HIS A 31 13.10 6.27 18.05
CA HIS A 31 12.67 7.29 19.02
C HIS A 31 13.76 7.61 20.06
N LYS A 32 13.82 8.86 20.53
CA LYS A 32 14.88 9.34 21.46
C LYS A 32 14.63 8.96 22.92
N THR A 33 13.41 8.64 23.32
CA THR A 33 13.05 8.23 24.70
C THR A 33 11.93 7.18 24.72
N GLU A 34 11.94 6.36 25.78
CA GLU A 34 11.02 5.24 25.99
C GLU A 34 9.57 5.69 26.28
N GLU A 35 9.41 6.87 26.88
CA GLU A 35 8.12 7.41 27.34
C GLU A 35 7.24 7.98 26.19
N GLU A 36 7.86 8.67 25.22
CA GLU A 36 7.19 9.09 23.97
C GLU A 36 6.77 7.88 23.13
N MET A 37 7.57 6.82 23.16
CA MET A 37 7.34 5.59 22.42
C MET A 37 6.21 4.75 23.06
N LEU A 38 6.17 4.63 24.39
CA LEU A 38 5.13 3.91 25.12
C LEU A 38 3.75 4.57 24.94
N THR A 39 3.70 5.90 24.89
CA THR A 39 2.46 6.66 24.63
C THR A 39 1.95 6.40 23.20
N GLY A 40 2.82 6.46 22.20
CA GLY A 40 2.43 6.19 20.80
C GLY A 40 2.11 4.71 20.49
N LEU A 41 2.67 3.76 21.25
CA LEU A 41 2.34 2.33 21.16
C LEU A 41 1.01 2.00 21.84
N ALA A 42 0.73 2.61 23.00
CA ALA A 42 -0.52 2.41 23.72
C ALA A 42 -1.74 2.97 22.95
N GLU A 43 -1.52 3.95 22.07
CA GLU A 43 -2.56 4.57 21.25
C GLU A 43 -2.70 4.00 19.83
N SER A 44 -1.84 3.07 19.42
CA SER A 44 -1.85 2.50 18.06
C SER A 44 -3.04 1.57 17.87
N GLU A 45 -4.01 2.00 17.05
CA GLU A 45 -5.24 1.24 16.81
C GLU A 45 -4.96 -0.02 15.97
N SER A 46 -4.20 0.10 14.87
CA SER A 46 -3.87 -0.99 13.94
C SER A 46 -2.82 -0.56 12.90
N ASP A 47 -2.07 -1.54 12.40
CA ASP A 47 -1.25 -1.39 11.19
C ASP A 47 -2.04 -1.93 9.98
N LEU A 48 -2.35 -1.04 9.04
CA LEU A 48 -3.19 -1.34 7.88
C LEU A 48 -2.41 -1.08 6.60
N LYS A 49 -2.31 -2.08 5.73
CA LYS A 49 -1.65 -1.96 4.44
C LYS A 49 -2.69 -1.78 3.33
N ILE A 50 -2.48 -0.77 2.49
CA ILE A 50 -3.25 -0.56 1.25
C ILE A 50 -2.40 -0.99 0.08
N CYS A 51 -2.87 -1.96 -0.71
CA CYS A 51 -2.21 -2.45 -1.91
C CYS A 51 -2.94 -1.96 -3.16
N CYS A 52 -2.17 -1.70 -4.21
CA CYS A 52 -2.68 -1.40 -5.55
C CYS A 52 -2.05 -2.40 -6.52
N ASP A 53 -2.90 -3.14 -7.22
CA ASP A 53 -2.50 -4.25 -8.09
C ASP A 53 -3.30 -4.23 -9.39
N PRO A 54 -2.78 -4.82 -10.47
CA PRO A 54 -3.50 -4.89 -11.72
C PRO A 54 -4.66 -5.88 -11.61
N SER A 55 -5.76 -5.56 -12.28
CA SER A 55 -6.92 -6.44 -12.39
C SER A 55 -7.53 -6.36 -13.78
N ASP A 56 -8.26 -7.41 -14.14
CA ASP A 56 -9.10 -7.40 -15.32
C ASP A 56 -10.38 -6.58 -15.10
N GLU A 57 -11.21 -6.48 -16.14
CA GLU A 57 -12.48 -5.75 -16.10
C GLU A 57 -13.48 -6.33 -15.08
N SER A 58 -13.30 -7.59 -14.68
CA SER A 58 -14.11 -8.26 -13.66
C SER A 58 -13.59 -8.04 -12.23
N GLY A 59 -12.47 -7.32 -12.07
CA GLY A 59 -11.81 -7.09 -10.78
C GLY A 59 -11.04 -8.30 -10.26
N GLN A 60 -10.74 -9.28 -11.13
CA GLN A 60 -9.83 -10.37 -10.80
C GLN A 60 -8.39 -9.92 -11.01
N MET A 61 -7.54 -10.26 -10.05
CA MET A 61 -6.12 -9.94 -10.10
C MET A 61 -5.49 -10.65 -11.30
N ILE A 62 -4.73 -9.91 -12.09
CA ILE A 62 -3.98 -10.48 -13.21
C ILE A 62 -2.50 -10.56 -12.87
N ALA A 63 -1.84 -11.61 -13.34
CA ALA A 63 -0.39 -11.67 -13.33
C ALA A 63 0.14 -10.71 -14.41
N VAL A 64 1.04 -9.81 -14.02
CA VAL A 64 1.83 -8.99 -14.95
C VAL A 64 3.12 -9.74 -15.27
N GLU A 65 3.65 -9.56 -16.47
CA GLU A 65 4.94 -10.15 -16.86
C GLU A 65 6.05 -9.66 -15.92
N GLU A 66 6.96 -10.56 -15.53
CA GLU A 66 8.01 -10.32 -14.52
C GLU A 66 8.84 -9.06 -14.80
N ASP A 67 9.17 -8.82 -16.07
CA ASP A 67 10.01 -7.70 -16.52
C ASP A 67 9.35 -6.32 -16.37
N CYS A 68 8.03 -6.29 -16.14
CA CYS A 68 7.24 -5.06 -16.05
C CYS A 68 7.01 -4.62 -14.59
N ILE A 69 7.35 -5.44 -13.61
CA ILE A 69 6.95 -5.24 -12.22
C ILE A 69 7.94 -4.37 -11.44
N TYR A 70 9.23 -4.41 -11.78
CA TYR A 70 10.24 -3.60 -11.08
C TYR A 70 10.53 -2.25 -11.73
N LYS A 71 9.68 -1.26 -11.43
CA LYS A 71 10.02 0.17 -11.51
C LYS A 71 9.34 0.90 -10.35
N ARG A 72 10.06 1.74 -9.60
CA ARG A 72 9.46 2.58 -8.53
C ARG A 72 8.30 3.45 -9.02
N SER A 73 8.27 3.75 -10.32
CA SER A 73 7.20 4.46 -11.01
C SER A 73 5.95 3.63 -11.32
N ASN A 74 5.97 2.30 -11.16
CA ASN A 74 4.82 1.44 -11.44
C ASN A 74 3.71 1.64 -10.39
N HIS A 75 2.46 1.35 -10.73
CA HIS A 75 1.32 1.42 -9.82
C HIS A 75 1.25 0.22 -8.87
N ASP A 76 2.01 -0.84 -9.13
CA ASP A 76 2.08 -2.07 -8.33
C ASP A 76 2.92 -1.84 -7.07
N LYS A 77 2.26 -1.36 -6.02
CA LYS A 77 2.87 -1.01 -4.75
C LYS A 77 1.84 -1.00 -3.63
N SER A 78 2.33 -1.18 -2.41
CA SER A 78 1.52 -1.04 -1.20
C SER A 78 2.14 -0.08 -0.19
N PHE A 79 1.28 0.50 0.64
CA PHE A 79 1.63 1.48 1.65
C PHE A 79 1.18 0.96 3.01
N LEU A 80 2.10 0.88 3.97
CA LEU A 80 1.78 0.53 5.34
C LEU A 80 1.44 1.79 6.14
N PHE A 81 0.20 1.86 6.59
CA PHE A 81 -0.29 2.94 7.43
C PHE A 81 -0.27 2.53 8.89
N LYS A 82 0.30 3.41 9.71
CA LYS A 82 0.20 3.34 11.17
C LYS A 82 -0.77 4.40 11.65
N ILE A 83 -1.72 3.98 12.48
CA ILE A 83 -2.88 4.80 12.86
C ILE A 83 -2.99 4.83 14.39
N TRP A 84 -3.31 6.01 14.93
CA TRP A 84 -3.70 6.23 16.32
C TRP A 84 -4.80 7.30 16.39
N ASN A 85 -5.33 7.56 17.59
CA ASN A 85 -6.53 8.39 17.81
C ASN A 85 -6.51 9.77 17.10
N SER A 86 -5.35 10.40 16.96
CA SER A 86 -5.22 11.76 16.42
C SER A 86 -4.34 11.87 15.18
N GLY A 87 -3.82 10.76 14.66
CA GLY A 87 -2.82 10.82 13.61
C GLY A 87 -2.66 9.56 12.78
N LEU A 88 -2.04 9.75 11.63
CA LEU A 88 -1.62 8.68 10.75
C LEU A 88 -0.30 9.01 10.06
N LEU A 89 0.45 7.96 9.75
CA LEU A 89 1.72 7.99 9.04
C LEU A 89 1.78 6.83 8.03
N ILE A 90 2.61 7.02 7.00
CA ILE A 90 3.09 5.92 6.18
C ILE A 90 4.45 5.52 6.75
N THR A 91 4.58 4.27 7.17
CA THR A 91 5.83 3.73 7.75
C THR A 91 6.66 2.98 6.73
N GLU A 92 6.01 2.37 5.73
CA GLU A 92 6.68 1.59 4.70
C GLU A 92 5.98 1.75 3.35
N ILE A 93 6.77 1.75 2.27
CA ILE A 93 6.30 1.57 0.90
C ILE A 93 6.90 0.26 0.38
N HIS A 94 6.05 -0.64 -0.07
CA HIS A 94 6.43 -1.94 -0.61
C HIS A 94 6.23 -1.88 -2.11
N TYR A 95 7.31 -1.83 -2.86
CA TYR A 95 7.29 -1.94 -4.30
C TYR A 95 7.23 -3.43 -4.65
N PHE A 96 6.28 -3.85 -5.48
CA PHE A 96 6.25 -5.25 -5.91
C PHE A 96 7.55 -5.52 -6.67
N GLY A 97 8.35 -6.45 -6.15
CA GLY A 97 9.72 -6.67 -6.56
C GLY A 97 9.82 -7.79 -7.59
N ARG A 98 10.70 -8.75 -7.34
CA ARG A 98 10.93 -9.91 -8.20
C ARG A 98 10.24 -11.15 -7.63
N VAL A 99 9.96 -12.13 -8.50
CA VAL A 99 9.67 -13.48 -8.04
C VAL A 99 10.96 -14.08 -7.49
N GLU A 100 10.92 -14.56 -6.25
CA GLU A 100 11.98 -15.39 -5.70
C GLU A 100 11.47 -16.82 -5.56
N GLU A 101 12.26 -17.75 -6.09
CA GLU A 101 12.06 -19.18 -5.86
C GLU A 101 12.69 -19.58 -4.54
N TYR A 102 11.98 -20.37 -3.75
CA TYR A 102 12.44 -20.91 -2.48
C TYR A 102 11.92 -22.32 -2.27
N GLU A 103 12.65 -23.12 -1.51
CA GLU A 103 12.21 -24.46 -1.13
C GLU A 103 11.47 -24.42 0.21
N PHE A 104 10.25 -24.95 0.25
CA PHE A 104 9.49 -25.10 1.47
C PHE A 104 8.91 -26.52 1.53
N CYS A 105 9.18 -27.24 2.62
CA CYS A 105 8.79 -28.63 2.81
C CYS A 105 9.22 -29.58 1.66
N GLY A 106 10.39 -29.36 1.05
CA GLY A 106 10.92 -30.22 -0.01
C GLY A 106 10.31 -29.96 -1.40
N ALA A 107 9.52 -28.90 -1.57
CA ALA A 107 8.94 -28.52 -2.85
C ALA A 107 9.36 -27.08 -3.24
N PRO A 108 9.65 -26.82 -4.53
CA PRO A 108 9.92 -25.48 -5.01
C PRO A 108 8.64 -24.64 -4.95
N HIS A 109 8.76 -23.46 -4.39
CA HIS A 109 7.74 -22.44 -4.33
C HIS A 109 8.29 -21.17 -4.97
N ALA A 110 7.41 -20.33 -5.48
CA ALA A 110 7.76 -19.03 -6.02
C ALA A 110 6.84 -18.00 -5.35
N ALA A 111 7.41 -16.89 -4.87
CA ALA A 111 6.63 -15.79 -4.31
C ALA A 111 7.22 -14.45 -4.72
N TRP A 112 6.35 -13.45 -4.81
CA TRP A 112 6.76 -12.06 -4.97
C TRP A 112 7.41 -11.58 -3.68
N VAL A 113 8.66 -11.13 -3.78
CA VAL A 113 9.38 -10.49 -2.69
C VAL A 113 9.40 -8.98 -2.93
N PRO A 114 8.73 -8.17 -2.08
CA PRO A 114 8.70 -6.73 -2.27
C PRO A 114 10.04 -6.08 -1.90
N GLU A 115 10.42 -5.03 -2.63
CA GLU A 115 11.43 -4.08 -2.12
C GLU A 115 10.74 -3.13 -1.14
N ILE A 116 11.24 -3.09 0.09
CA ILE A 116 10.64 -2.31 1.18
C ILE A 116 11.47 -1.03 1.41
N GLU A 117 10.85 0.12 1.13
CA GLU A 117 11.36 1.42 1.58
C GLU A 117 10.77 1.77 2.94
N ASN A 118 11.64 1.91 3.93
CA ASN A 118 11.27 2.42 5.25
C ASN A 118 11.15 3.94 5.21
N ILE A 119 10.01 4.47 5.67
CA ILE A 119 9.76 5.91 5.68
C ILE A 119 10.07 6.48 7.07
N ASP A 120 10.83 7.58 7.08
CA ASP A 120 11.17 8.29 8.31
C ASP A 120 10.03 9.15 8.82
N LEU A 121 10.12 9.51 10.11
CA LEU A 121 9.11 10.30 10.80
C LEU A 121 9.23 11.81 10.51
N THR A 122 10.22 12.23 9.71
CA THR A 122 10.41 13.64 9.35
C THR A 122 9.25 14.15 8.50
N LYS A 123 8.96 15.45 8.62
CA LYS A 123 7.86 16.10 7.89
C LYS A 123 8.04 15.95 6.38
N GLU A 124 9.27 16.04 5.90
CA GLU A 124 9.64 15.94 4.49
C GLU A 124 9.45 14.52 3.96
N ALA A 125 9.86 13.50 4.72
CA ALA A 125 9.69 12.10 4.34
C ALA A 125 8.21 11.71 4.30
N GLN A 126 7.44 12.13 5.31
CA GLN A 126 5.99 11.91 5.32
C GLN A 126 5.31 12.66 4.16
N LYS A 127 5.64 13.94 3.92
CA LYS A 127 5.07 14.67 2.78
C LYS A 127 5.37 13.99 1.45
N ARG A 128 6.58 13.44 1.26
CA ARG A 128 6.93 12.64 0.08
C ARG A 128 6.06 11.39 -0.03
N ALA A 129 5.96 10.60 1.04
CA ALA A 129 5.20 9.35 1.02
C ALA A 129 3.70 9.58 0.74
N PHE A 130 3.09 10.59 1.36
CA PHE A 130 1.69 10.94 1.12
C PHE A 130 1.45 11.45 -0.31
N ARG A 131 2.40 12.22 -0.87
CA ARG A 131 2.35 12.65 -2.27
C ARG A 131 2.41 11.48 -3.23
N MET A 132 3.29 10.51 -2.99
CA MET A 132 3.35 9.30 -3.81
C MET A 132 2.05 8.49 -3.74
N PHE A 133 1.45 8.39 -2.55
CA PHE A 133 0.14 7.74 -2.40
C PHE A 133 -0.96 8.50 -3.17
N LYS A 134 -0.97 9.83 -3.08
CA LYS A 134 -1.91 10.70 -3.81
C LYS A 134 -1.75 10.62 -5.33
N GLU A 135 -0.51 10.59 -5.82
CA GLU A 135 -0.21 10.39 -7.24
C GLU A 135 -0.71 9.02 -7.72
N LEU A 136 -0.48 7.95 -6.94
CA LEU A 136 -0.99 6.62 -7.24
C LEU A 136 -2.52 6.59 -7.32
N LEU A 137 -3.21 7.26 -6.39
CA LEU A 137 -4.67 7.38 -6.43
C LEU A 137 -5.10 8.08 -7.71
N ASN A 138 -4.60 9.29 -7.97
CA ASN A 138 -4.99 10.08 -9.14
C ASN A 138 -4.74 9.34 -10.46
N ASP A 139 -3.61 8.64 -10.59
CA ASP A 139 -3.31 7.88 -11.80
C ASP A 139 -4.19 6.65 -11.94
N THR A 140 -4.49 5.96 -10.84
CA THR A 140 -5.45 4.85 -10.83
C THR A 140 -6.83 5.33 -11.25
N GLU A 141 -7.30 6.46 -10.74
CA GLU A 141 -8.60 7.02 -11.12
C GLU A 141 -8.66 7.39 -12.61
N LYS A 142 -7.57 7.91 -13.18
CA LYS A 142 -7.47 8.15 -14.63
C LYS A 142 -7.49 6.88 -15.46
N ILE A 143 -6.81 5.82 -15.00
CA ILE A 143 -6.78 4.52 -15.69
C ILE A 143 -8.16 3.86 -15.64
N ASN A 144 -8.76 3.86 -14.45
CA ASN A 144 -9.99 3.15 -14.16
C ASN A 144 -11.25 3.90 -14.63
N GLY A 145 -11.21 5.23 -14.63
CA GLY A 145 -12.38 6.08 -14.81
C GLY A 145 -13.29 6.15 -13.58
N PHE A 146 -12.81 5.75 -12.39
CA PHE A 146 -13.57 5.78 -11.14
C PHE A 146 -12.68 5.93 -9.90
N PRO A 147 -13.22 6.49 -8.79
CA PRO A 147 -12.43 6.80 -7.60
C PRO A 147 -12.13 5.60 -6.70
N ILE A 148 -11.15 5.73 -5.79
CA ILE A 148 -10.84 4.67 -4.79
C ILE A 148 -12.05 4.30 -3.91
N THR A 149 -13.02 5.19 -3.76
CA THR A 149 -14.25 4.97 -2.97
C THR A 149 -15.32 4.18 -3.72
N ASP A 150 -15.09 3.85 -5.00
CA ASP A 150 -16.00 3.03 -5.79
C ASP A 150 -16.06 1.59 -5.24
N GLN A 151 -17.26 0.99 -5.26
CA GLN A 151 -17.51 -0.34 -4.72
C GLN A 151 -16.75 -1.47 -5.43
N ARG A 152 -16.27 -1.21 -6.65
CA ARG A 152 -15.39 -2.12 -7.38
C ARG A 152 -14.05 -2.34 -6.68
N HIS A 153 -13.62 -1.42 -5.81
CA HIS A 153 -12.48 -1.65 -4.95
C HIS A 153 -12.87 -2.42 -3.69
N LYS A 154 -12.24 -3.58 -3.48
CA LYS A 154 -12.44 -4.41 -2.26
C LYS A 154 -12.02 -3.71 -0.98
N ILE A 155 -11.24 -2.63 -1.08
CA ILE A 155 -10.80 -1.85 0.08
C ILE A 155 -11.95 -1.14 0.79
N PHE A 156 -12.91 -0.60 0.04
CA PHE A 156 -13.93 0.29 0.61
C PHE A 156 -15.05 -0.47 1.33
N SER A 157 -15.25 -1.75 1.00
CA SER A 157 -16.22 -2.62 1.68
C SER A 157 -15.78 -3.04 3.09
N GLN A 158 -14.50 -2.89 3.43
CA GLN A 158 -13.96 -3.27 4.74
C GLN A 158 -14.01 -2.09 5.72
N PRO A 159 -14.75 -2.17 6.85
CA PRO A 159 -14.98 -1.02 7.74
C PRO A 159 -13.71 -0.31 8.23
N GLN A 160 -12.67 -1.06 8.60
CA GLN A 160 -11.40 -0.50 9.07
C GLN A 160 -10.66 0.29 7.96
N PHE A 161 -10.73 -0.19 6.72
CA PHE A 161 -10.11 0.48 5.58
C PHE A 161 -10.93 1.66 5.09
N ARG A 162 -12.26 1.57 5.16
CA ARG A 162 -13.14 2.72 4.95
C ARG A 162 -12.83 3.84 5.95
N SER A 163 -12.68 3.51 7.24
CA SER A 163 -12.28 4.46 8.26
C SER A 163 -10.91 5.08 7.97
N LEU A 164 -9.92 4.24 7.63
CA LEU A 164 -8.59 4.70 7.23
C LEU A 164 -8.63 5.64 6.03
N LEU A 165 -9.34 5.30 4.96
CA LEU A 165 -9.46 6.14 3.76
C LEU A 165 -10.09 7.50 4.10
N ILE A 166 -11.15 7.52 4.90
CA ILE A 166 -11.75 8.79 5.38
C ILE A 166 -10.71 9.62 6.13
N ARG A 167 -9.92 9.01 7.03
CA ARG A 167 -8.86 9.70 7.78
C ARG A 167 -7.75 10.22 6.86
N ILE A 168 -7.28 9.42 5.89
CA ILE A 168 -6.25 9.83 4.92
C ILE A 168 -6.76 11.01 4.10
N LEU A 169 -7.93 10.86 3.47
CA LEU A 169 -8.51 11.87 2.59
C LEU A 169 -8.78 13.18 3.33
N ASN A 170 -9.11 13.15 4.62
CA ASN A 170 -9.30 14.37 5.42
C ASN A 170 -8.02 14.90 6.09
N SER A 171 -6.87 14.24 5.93
CA SER A 171 -5.64 14.66 6.60
C SER A 171 -4.93 15.80 5.88
N ASP A 172 -4.41 16.77 6.65
CA ASP A 172 -3.60 17.86 6.10
C ASP A 172 -2.38 17.37 5.33
N LYS A 173 -1.79 16.24 5.77
CA LYS A 173 -0.65 15.61 5.10
C LYS A 173 -1.00 15.19 3.68
N PHE A 174 -2.22 14.71 3.45
CA PHE A 174 -2.69 14.27 2.14
C PHE A 174 -3.20 15.45 1.29
N GLN A 175 -3.95 16.36 1.90
CA GLN A 175 -4.50 17.52 1.20
C GLN A 175 -3.39 18.44 0.67
N ASN A 176 -2.34 18.66 1.46
CA ASN A 176 -1.20 19.52 1.12
C ASN A 176 0.04 18.76 0.57
N ALA A 177 -0.11 17.46 0.31
CA ALA A 177 0.90 16.65 -0.37
C ALA A 177 0.95 16.95 -1.87
#